data_AF-A0A6B2FZX1-F1
#
_entry.id   AF-A0A6B2FZX1-F1
#
_cell.length_a   1.000
_cell.length_b   1.000
_cell.length_c   1.000
_cell.angle_alpha   90.00
_cell.angle_beta   90.00
_cell.angle_gamma   90.00
#
_symmetry.space_group_name_H-M   'P 1'
#
loop_
_entity.id
_entity.type
_entity.pdbx_description
1 polymer ?
#
loop_
_entity_poly.entity_id
_entity_poly.type
_entity_poly.pdbx_seq_one_letter_code
_entity_poly.pdbx_strand_id
1 'polypeptide(L)'
;TFLTFTPDGEMLIAVGKSKYICIYDTQSRILLRRIQTSHNQSLDGTLVRLNSSKMTEYGPVDTLENADSEDDDTFCEKAKLKVPGSLKQDLSVRKSKPELNLYAVSCCPTGRSFVCVSTEGLLIYSKDEKYLFDPTDIDSEITRDSVIALLEDGKSEAALLSSVKIGEYDLICQCLETIHFKDIRFVASMLSTHASIKILDVVSELLDNSTPHLEFYLTWCNSILMEKGLQLKNEVSLQTGKLISLVRKIQKCINFHLDNVGQL
;
A
#
# COMPACT_ATOMS: atom_id res chain seq x y z
N THR A 1 13.20 16.14 -7.90
CA THR A 1 12.32 15.25 -8.67
C THR A 1 12.80 13.85 -8.42
N PHE A 2 11.89 12.98 -8.02
CA PHE A 2 12.17 11.64 -7.51
C PHE A 2 11.28 10.66 -8.27
N LEU A 3 11.87 9.52 -8.62
CA LEU A 3 11.24 8.46 -9.39
C LEU A 3 11.56 7.15 -8.68
N THR A 4 10.57 6.30 -8.52
CA THR A 4 10.77 4.95 -7.97
C THR A 4 9.90 3.95 -8.72
N PHE A 5 10.45 2.77 -8.99
CA PHE A 5 9.67 1.67 -9.53
C PHE A 5 8.97 0.93 -8.40
N THR A 6 7.81 0.33 -8.69
CA THR A 6 7.26 -0.68 -7.78
C THR A 6 8.22 -1.87 -7.71
N PRO A 7 8.19 -2.66 -6.62
CA PRO A 7 8.99 -3.88 -6.52
C PRO A 7 8.76 -4.85 -7.68
N ASP A 8 7.56 -4.74 -8.26
CA ASP A 8 7.05 -5.53 -9.36
C ASP A 8 7.57 -5.06 -10.73
N GLY A 9 8.09 -3.83 -10.82
CA GLY A 9 8.58 -3.23 -12.07
C GLY A 9 7.49 -2.78 -13.05
N GLU A 10 6.23 -3.13 -12.79
CA GLU A 10 5.10 -2.78 -13.66
C GLU A 10 4.79 -1.27 -13.62
N MET A 11 4.91 -0.62 -12.45
CA MET A 11 4.52 0.78 -12.29
C MET A 11 5.70 1.68 -11.90
N LEU A 12 5.66 2.91 -12.40
CA LEU A 12 6.60 3.98 -12.09
C LEU A 12 5.88 5.09 -11.30
N ILE A 13 6.38 5.39 -10.10
CA ILE A 13 5.86 6.49 -9.28
C ILE A 13 6.79 7.69 -9.41
N ALA A 14 6.23 8.82 -9.83
CA ALA A 14 6.93 10.07 -10.08
C ALA A 14 6.44 11.19 -9.17
N VAL A 15 7.41 11.91 -8.62
CA VAL A 15 7.21 12.90 -7.58
C VAL A 15 8.17 14.08 -7.78
N GLY A 16 7.78 15.31 -7.43
CA GLY A 16 8.67 16.46 -7.60
C GLY A 16 8.15 17.74 -6.93
N LYS A 17 8.54 18.88 -7.51
CA LYS A 17 8.06 20.20 -7.09
C LYS A 17 6.65 20.44 -7.62
N SER A 18 5.71 19.68 -7.10
CA SER A 18 4.29 19.74 -7.46
C SER A 18 3.47 19.09 -6.36
N LYS A 19 2.19 19.44 -6.29
CA LYS A 19 1.22 18.82 -5.38
C LYS A 19 0.75 17.43 -5.80
N TYR A 20 1.18 16.95 -6.97
CA TYR A 20 0.72 15.70 -7.54
C TYR A 20 1.77 14.60 -7.44
N ILE A 21 1.32 13.42 -7.03
CA ILE A 21 2.01 12.15 -7.24
C ILE A 21 1.41 11.53 -8.51
N CYS A 22 2.28 11.15 -9.45
CA CYS A 22 1.86 10.51 -10.69
C CYS A 22 2.32 9.06 -10.72
N ILE A 23 1.40 8.14 -10.97
CA ILE A 23 1.66 6.71 -11.12
C ILE A 23 1.45 6.36 -12.59
N TYR A 24 2.50 5.88 -13.23
CA TYR A 24 2.51 5.47 -14.63
C TYR A 24 2.62 3.96 -14.74
N ASP A 25 1.98 3.39 -15.76
CA ASP A 25 2.28 2.04 -16.20
C ASP A 25 3.50 2.06 -17.11
N THR A 26 4.46 1.19 -16.85
CA THR A 26 5.72 1.09 -17.59
C THR A 26 5.51 0.43 -18.95
N GLN A 27 4.58 -0.54 -19.05
CA GLN A 27 4.33 -1.27 -20.28
C GLN A 27 3.53 -0.44 -21.29
N SER A 28 2.37 0.08 -20.88
CA SER A 28 1.52 0.89 -21.76
C SER A 28 1.92 2.37 -21.85
N ARG A 29 2.80 2.85 -20.96
CA ARG A 29 3.27 4.25 -20.88
C ARG A 29 2.15 5.26 -20.64
N ILE A 30 1.07 4.85 -19.98
CA ILE A 30 -0.05 5.72 -19.62
C ILE A 30 0.04 6.17 -18.17
N LEU A 31 -0.54 7.34 -17.87
CA LEU A 31 -0.77 7.78 -16.50
C LEU A 31 -1.96 7.01 -15.92
N LEU A 32 -1.70 6.09 -15.00
CA LEU A 32 -2.75 5.32 -14.31
C LEU A 32 -3.50 6.20 -13.30
N ARG A 33 -2.76 6.90 -12.45
CA ARG A 33 -3.35 7.68 -11.36
C ARG A 33 -2.56 8.94 -11.06
N ARG A 34 -3.29 10.03 -10.86
CA ARG A 34 -2.77 11.28 -10.33
C ARG A 34 -3.40 11.54 -8.96
N ILE A 35 -2.59 11.56 -7.91
CA ILE A 35 -3.03 11.76 -6.53
C ILE A 35 -2.60 13.16 -6.09
N GLN A 36 -3.54 13.97 -5.62
CA GLN A 36 -3.22 15.24 -4.98
C GLN A 36 -2.84 14.99 -3.52
N THR A 37 -1.67 15.47 -3.10
CA THR A 37 -1.13 15.18 -1.76
C THR A 37 -1.78 15.98 -0.65
N SER A 38 -2.12 17.24 -0.91
CA SER A 38 -2.73 18.11 0.09
C SER A 38 -3.76 19.06 -0.52
N HIS A 39 -4.77 19.38 0.30
CA HIS A 39 -5.78 20.41 0.05
C HIS A 39 -5.59 21.62 0.98
N ASN A 40 -4.54 21.63 1.79
CA ASN A 40 -4.26 22.67 2.77
C ASN A 40 -3.85 24.00 2.10
N GLN A 41 -4.63 25.06 2.34
CA GLN A 41 -4.38 26.40 1.78
C GLN A 41 -3.38 27.24 2.60
N SER A 42 -2.92 26.72 3.73
CA SER A 42 -1.82 27.29 4.50
C SER A 42 -0.47 27.08 3.80
N LEU A 43 -0.40 26.10 2.88
CA LEU A 43 0.75 25.91 2.01
C LEU A 43 0.58 26.69 0.71
N ASP A 44 1.71 27.14 0.17
CA ASP A 44 1.75 27.68 -1.18
C ASP A 44 1.82 26.53 -2.21
N GLY A 45 1.23 26.71 -3.39
CA GLY A 45 1.22 25.70 -4.46
C GLY A 45 0.14 24.60 -4.38
N THR A 46 -0.81 24.67 -3.44
CA THR A 46 -1.99 23.77 -3.42
C THR A 46 -3.08 24.17 -4.41
N LEU A 47 -3.32 25.46 -4.64
CA LEU A 47 -4.32 25.95 -5.57
C LEU A 47 -3.68 26.26 -6.94
N VAL A 48 -4.30 25.80 -8.02
CA VAL A 48 -3.86 26.12 -9.39
C VAL A 48 -4.36 27.51 -9.80
N ARG A 49 -5.55 27.88 -9.33
CA ARG A 49 -6.16 29.19 -9.57
C ARG A 49 -6.38 29.88 -8.23
N LEU A 50 -5.74 31.02 -8.04
CA LEU A 50 -5.91 31.85 -6.86
C LEU A 50 -7.19 32.70 -7.00
N ASN A 51 -7.74 33.10 -5.86
CA ASN A 51 -8.94 33.93 -5.81
C ASN A 51 -8.57 35.40 -6.05
N SER A 52 -9.14 36.01 -7.11
CA SER A 52 -8.89 37.41 -7.46
C SER A 52 -9.38 38.40 -6.42
N SER A 53 -10.33 38.02 -5.56
CA SER A 53 -10.77 38.87 -4.43
C SER A 53 -9.69 39.11 -3.38
N LYS A 54 -8.68 38.22 -3.30
CA LYS A 54 -7.52 38.38 -2.41
C LYS A 54 -6.36 39.17 -3.06
N MET A 55 -6.63 39.82 -4.20
CA MET A 55 -5.67 40.67 -4.90
C MET A 55 -6.02 42.14 -4.62
N THR A 56 -5.08 42.87 -4.03
CA THR A 56 -5.20 44.33 -3.82
C THR A 56 -4.29 45.07 -4.80
N GLU A 57 -4.42 46.39 -4.88
CA GLU A 57 -3.54 47.25 -5.69
C GLU A 57 -2.07 47.19 -5.24
N TYR A 58 -1.83 46.83 -3.98
CA TYR A 58 -0.50 46.65 -3.39
C TYR A 58 0.01 45.19 -3.46
N GLY A 59 -0.74 44.29 -4.12
CA GLY A 59 -0.40 42.87 -4.26
C GLY A 59 -1.34 41.92 -3.49
N PRO A 60 -0.99 40.63 -3.36
CA PRO A 60 -1.82 39.66 -2.66
C PRO A 60 -1.87 39.96 -1.16
N VAL A 61 -3.08 39.91 -0.58
CA VAL A 61 -3.32 40.18 0.85
C VAL A 61 -2.40 39.35 1.76
N ASP A 62 -2.19 38.07 1.43
CA ASP A 62 -1.34 37.15 2.18
C ASP A 62 0.14 37.58 2.27
N THR A 63 0.58 38.51 1.42
CA THR A 63 1.96 39.02 1.37
C THR A 63 2.14 40.35 2.10
N LEU A 64 1.04 41.02 2.42
CA LEU A 64 1.08 42.30 3.13
C LEU A 64 1.47 42.03 4.59
N GLU A 65 2.48 42.75 5.08
CA GLU A 65 2.87 42.64 6.47
C GLU A 65 1.84 43.39 7.33
N ASN A 66 1.09 42.65 8.16
CA ASN A 66 0.26 43.26 9.20
C ASN A 66 1.22 43.81 10.28
N ALA A 67 1.58 45.08 10.17
CA ALA A 67 2.43 45.76 11.15
C ALA A 67 1.71 46.01 12.50
N ASP A 68 0.39 45.83 12.54
CA ASP A 68 -0.47 46.33 13.63
C ASP A 68 -1.21 45.24 14.43
N SER A 69 -0.76 43.97 14.41
CA SER A 69 -1.31 42.98 15.34
C SER A 69 -0.69 43.15 16.73
N GLU A 70 -1.50 43.63 17.69
CA GLU A 70 -1.15 43.96 19.08
C GLU A 70 -0.64 42.79 19.95
N ASP A 71 -0.31 41.63 19.36
CA ASP A 71 0.22 40.44 20.06
C ASP A 71 1.77 40.35 20.06
N ASP A 72 2.48 41.32 19.47
CA ASP A 72 3.96 41.34 19.31
C ASP A 72 4.72 41.86 20.57
N ASP A 73 4.13 41.72 21.76
CA ASP A 73 4.68 42.23 23.03
C ASP A 73 5.65 41.26 23.73
N THR A 74 6.07 40.18 23.06
CA THR A 74 7.13 39.31 23.58
C THR A 74 8.48 39.69 22.98
N PHE A 75 9.35 40.30 23.78
CA PHE A 75 10.72 40.77 23.43
C PHE A 75 11.59 39.74 22.66
N CYS A 76 11.27 38.45 22.74
CA CYS A 76 12.00 37.37 22.07
C CYS A 76 11.78 37.24 20.55
N GLU A 77 10.66 37.73 19.99
CA GLU A 77 10.41 37.60 18.53
C GLU A 77 11.06 38.71 17.69
N LYS A 78 11.28 39.89 18.29
CA LYS A 78 11.86 41.08 17.63
C LYS A 78 13.35 40.92 17.25
N ALA A 79 14.03 39.88 17.73
CA ALA A 79 15.48 39.68 17.55
C ALA A 79 15.87 38.74 16.39
N LYS A 80 14.92 38.20 15.61
CA LYS A 80 15.25 37.28 14.51
C LYS A 80 15.62 38.06 13.23
N LEU A 81 16.92 38.28 13.04
CA LEU A 81 17.48 38.89 11.83
C LEU A 81 17.16 38.06 10.57
N LYS A 82 16.30 38.61 9.70
CA LYS A 82 15.99 38.01 8.40
C LYS A 82 17.08 38.36 7.39
N VAL A 83 17.79 37.35 6.91
CA VAL A 83 18.78 37.53 5.84
C VAL A 83 18.04 37.59 4.50
N PRO A 84 18.17 38.68 3.72
CA PRO A 84 17.52 38.77 2.41
C PRO A 84 18.04 37.67 1.47
N GLY A 85 17.13 37.01 0.75
CA GLY A 85 17.48 36.01 -0.27
C GLY A 85 17.77 34.59 0.26
N SER A 86 17.64 34.33 1.57
CA SER A 86 17.93 33.01 2.12
C SER A 86 16.78 32.02 1.94
N LEU A 87 16.94 31.08 1.00
CA LEU A 87 15.91 30.08 0.64
C LEU A 87 15.86 28.85 1.57
N LYS A 88 16.90 28.59 2.38
CA LYS A 88 17.04 27.38 3.21
C LYS A 88 17.23 27.63 4.71
N GLN A 89 17.03 28.86 5.18
CA GLN A 89 17.15 29.20 6.60
C GLN A 89 15.90 28.84 7.40
N ASP A 90 16.03 28.99 8.72
CA ASP A 90 15.01 28.76 9.74
C ASP A 90 13.62 29.29 9.34
N LEU A 91 12.62 28.40 9.43
CA LEU A 91 11.24 28.66 9.04
C LEU A 91 10.61 29.73 9.94
N SER A 92 11.05 29.83 11.20
CA SER A 92 10.53 30.78 12.18
C SER A 92 10.88 32.24 11.86
N VAL A 93 11.78 32.49 10.90
CA VAL A 93 12.20 33.83 10.47
C VAL A 93 11.44 34.26 9.19
N ARG A 94 10.65 33.37 8.60
CA ARG A 94 9.90 33.65 7.36
C ARG A 94 8.45 34.02 7.70
N LYS A 95 8.00 35.15 7.15
CA LYS A 95 6.57 35.52 7.11
C LYS A 95 5.82 34.93 5.89
N SER A 96 6.47 34.09 5.07
CA SER A 96 5.87 33.52 3.85
C SER A 96 5.41 32.08 4.06
N LYS A 97 4.30 31.71 3.42
CA LYS A 97 3.80 30.33 3.41
C LYS A 97 4.85 29.36 2.84
N PRO A 98 5.02 28.17 3.44
CA PRO A 98 5.91 27.16 2.87
C PRO A 98 5.30 26.57 1.59
N GLU A 99 6.13 26.38 0.57
CA GLU A 99 5.73 25.79 -0.72
C GLU A 99 5.53 24.28 -0.62
N LEU A 100 4.38 23.77 -1.07
CA LEU A 100 4.09 22.34 -1.16
C LEU A 100 5.05 21.67 -2.15
N ASN A 101 5.99 20.93 -1.60
CA ASN A 101 6.99 20.19 -2.35
C ASN A 101 7.05 18.74 -1.88
N LEU A 102 7.41 17.86 -2.81
CA LEU A 102 7.62 16.45 -2.53
C LEU A 102 9.11 16.12 -2.71
N TYR A 103 9.71 15.60 -1.65
CA TYR A 103 11.15 15.45 -1.47
C TYR A 103 11.67 14.03 -1.66
N ALA A 104 10.81 13.02 -1.56
CA ALA A 104 11.20 11.64 -1.80
C ALA A 104 9.97 10.78 -2.03
N VAL A 105 10.19 9.65 -2.68
CA VAL A 105 9.19 8.59 -2.80
C VAL A 105 9.90 7.24 -2.67
N SER A 106 9.28 6.32 -1.96
CA SER A 106 9.80 4.96 -1.79
C SER A 106 8.64 3.97 -1.76
N CYS A 107 8.78 2.85 -2.47
CA CYS A 107 7.81 1.77 -2.44
C CYS A 107 8.15 0.78 -1.32
N CYS A 108 7.12 0.23 -0.68
CA CYS A 108 7.30 -0.90 0.22
C CYS A 108 7.78 -2.12 -0.59
N PRO A 109 8.77 -2.89 -0.13
CA PRO A 109 9.28 -4.06 -0.85
C PRO A 109 8.24 -5.18 -1.04
N THR A 110 7.14 -5.16 -0.27
CA THR A 110 5.98 -6.06 -0.43
C THR A 110 4.94 -5.55 -1.44
N GLY A 111 5.15 -4.40 -2.06
CA GLY A 111 4.32 -3.88 -3.16
C GLY A 111 2.96 -3.28 -2.76
N ARG A 112 2.50 -3.45 -1.52
CA ARG A 112 1.15 -3.01 -1.07
C ARG A 112 1.02 -1.52 -0.81
N SER A 113 2.12 -0.85 -0.49
CA SER A 113 2.13 0.55 -0.10
C SER A 113 3.34 1.29 -0.64
N PHE A 114 3.23 2.62 -0.71
CA PHE A 114 4.34 3.51 -0.99
C PHE A 114 4.25 4.74 -0.10
N VAL A 115 5.39 5.36 0.11
CA VAL A 115 5.55 6.51 0.98
C VAL A 115 6.04 7.68 0.16
N CYS A 116 5.47 8.86 0.41
CA CYS A 116 5.92 10.12 -0.15
C CYS A 116 6.27 11.10 0.97
N VAL A 117 7.45 11.70 0.89
CA VAL A 117 7.86 12.76 1.82
C VAL A 117 7.44 14.10 1.22
N SER A 118 6.57 14.81 1.93
CA SER A 118 6.05 16.13 1.58
C SER A 118 6.50 17.18 2.58
N THR A 119 6.20 18.45 2.32
CA THR A 119 6.40 19.54 3.30
C THR A 119 5.56 19.41 4.56
N GLU A 120 4.41 18.73 4.49
CA GLU A 120 3.56 18.49 5.68
C GLU A 120 4.08 17.33 6.52
N GLY A 121 4.88 16.45 5.93
CA GLY A 121 5.41 15.26 6.58
C GLY A 121 5.41 14.05 5.65
N LEU A 122 5.32 12.88 6.26
CA LEU A 122 5.42 11.58 5.59
C LEU A 122 4.03 11.03 5.30
N LEU A 123 3.68 10.91 4.02
CA LEU A 123 2.40 10.42 3.54
C LEU A 123 2.54 8.95 3.14
N ILE A 124 1.82 8.06 3.82
CA ILE A 124 1.79 6.62 3.52
C ILE A 124 0.52 6.31 2.75
N TYR A 125 0.66 5.83 1.52
CA TYR A 125 -0.44 5.37 0.69
C TYR A 125 -0.41 3.84 0.65
N SER A 126 -1.52 3.20 0.99
CA SER A 126 -1.70 1.76 0.87
C SER A 126 -2.94 1.47 0.03
N LYS A 127 -2.91 0.37 -0.72
CA LYS A 127 -4.11 -0.19 -1.32
C LYS A 127 -4.86 -0.97 -0.23
N ASP A 128 -6.15 -0.69 -0.05
CA ASP A 128 -7.04 -1.53 0.74
C ASP A 128 -7.79 -2.46 -0.22
N GLU A 129 -7.53 -3.77 -0.09
CA GLU A 129 -8.11 -4.79 -0.97
C GLU A 129 -9.39 -5.40 -0.38
N LYS A 130 -9.71 -5.12 0.88
CA LYS A 130 -10.89 -5.69 1.56
C LYS A 130 -12.23 -5.33 0.91
N TYR A 131 -12.26 -4.23 0.15
CA TYR A 131 -13.46 -3.72 -0.51
C TYR A 131 -13.45 -3.89 -2.03
N LEU A 132 -12.44 -4.56 -2.61
CA LEU A 132 -12.36 -4.78 -4.05
C LEU A 132 -12.75 -6.22 -4.38
N PHE A 133 -13.94 -6.38 -4.97
CA PHE A 133 -14.36 -7.65 -5.53
C PHE A 133 -13.65 -7.88 -6.88
N ASP A 134 -12.63 -8.74 -6.88
CA ASP A 134 -11.82 -9.08 -8.07
C ASP A 134 -11.91 -10.60 -8.37
N PRO A 135 -13.03 -11.03 -8.97
CA PRO A 135 -13.24 -12.42 -9.29
C PRO A 135 -12.36 -12.87 -10.44
N THR A 136 -11.75 -14.05 -10.30
CA THR A 136 -10.82 -14.54 -11.34
C THR A 136 -11.46 -15.46 -12.35
N ASP A 137 -12.56 -16.11 -11.97
CA ASP A 137 -13.34 -17.00 -12.86
C ASP A 137 -14.68 -17.37 -12.18
N ILE A 138 -15.60 -16.39 -12.08
CA ILE A 138 -16.92 -16.63 -11.48
C ILE A 138 -17.89 -17.15 -12.54
N ASP A 139 -18.55 -18.25 -12.19
CA ASP A 139 -19.76 -18.73 -12.87
C ASP A 139 -20.99 -18.34 -12.05
N SER A 140 -22.13 -18.24 -12.71
CA SER A 140 -23.46 -18.01 -12.11
C SER A 140 -23.81 -19.01 -11.01
N GLU A 141 -23.25 -20.23 -11.06
CA GLU A 141 -23.47 -21.28 -10.06
C GLU A 141 -22.57 -21.10 -8.81
N ILE A 142 -21.49 -20.32 -8.90
CA ILE A 142 -20.51 -20.15 -7.83
C ILE A 142 -20.89 -18.94 -6.99
N THR A 143 -21.63 -19.21 -5.91
CA THR A 143 -22.10 -18.21 -4.95
C THR A 143 -21.56 -18.48 -3.55
N ARG A 144 -21.61 -17.47 -2.67
CA ARG A 144 -21.21 -17.65 -1.27
C ARG A 144 -22.05 -18.75 -0.59
N ASP A 145 -23.34 -18.80 -0.86
CA ASP A 145 -24.25 -19.81 -0.31
C ASP A 145 -23.90 -21.21 -0.81
N SER A 146 -23.51 -21.36 -2.08
CA SER A 146 -23.05 -22.66 -2.59
C SER A 146 -21.76 -23.13 -1.91
N VAL A 147 -20.84 -22.21 -1.59
CA VAL A 147 -19.62 -22.56 -0.84
C VAL A 147 -19.94 -22.99 0.58
N ILE A 148 -20.84 -22.29 1.26
CA ILE A 148 -21.28 -22.67 2.62
C ILE A 148 -21.96 -24.05 2.60
N ALA A 149 -22.84 -24.31 1.64
CA ALA A 149 -23.47 -25.62 1.47
C ALA A 149 -22.43 -26.73 1.22
N LEU A 150 -21.37 -26.47 0.44
CA LEU A 150 -20.28 -27.43 0.25
C LEU A 150 -19.47 -27.71 1.52
N LEU A 151 -19.31 -26.70 2.39
CA LEU A 151 -18.68 -26.89 3.71
C LEU A 151 -19.56 -27.74 4.63
N GLU A 152 -20.88 -27.52 4.63
CA GLU A 152 -21.84 -28.32 5.39
C GLU A 152 -21.91 -29.78 4.92
N ASP A 153 -21.78 -30.00 3.60
CA ASP A 153 -21.67 -31.32 2.97
C ASP A 153 -20.35 -32.07 3.30
N GLY A 154 -19.40 -31.43 3.97
CA GLY A 154 -18.08 -31.99 4.29
C GLY A 154 -17.11 -32.03 3.10
N LYS A 155 -17.40 -31.31 2.00
CA LYS A 155 -16.57 -31.25 0.79
C LYS A 155 -15.63 -30.03 0.83
N SER A 156 -14.75 -29.97 1.82
CA SER A 156 -13.89 -28.81 2.08
C SER A 156 -12.96 -28.44 0.92
N GLU A 157 -12.51 -29.41 0.14
CA GLU A 157 -11.61 -29.18 -1.02
C GLU A 157 -12.31 -28.40 -2.14
N ALA A 158 -13.53 -28.82 -2.48
CA ALA A 158 -14.35 -28.16 -3.50
C ALA A 158 -14.81 -26.77 -3.03
N ALA A 159 -15.10 -26.63 -1.74
CA ALA A 159 -15.42 -25.35 -1.12
C ALA A 159 -14.23 -24.37 -1.21
N LEU A 160 -13.01 -24.83 -0.91
CA LEU A 160 -11.80 -24.00 -1.02
C LEU A 160 -11.53 -23.55 -2.46
N LEU A 161 -11.65 -24.43 -3.45
CA LEU A 161 -11.47 -24.05 -4.85
C LEU A 161 -12.51 -23.02 -5.30
N SER A 162 -13.76 -23.17 -4.83
CA SER A 162 -14.86 -22.27 -5.16
C SER A 162 -14.70 -20.92 -4.46
N SER A 163 -14.25 -20.87 -3.21
CA SER A 163 -13.99 -19.61 -2.50
C SER A 163 -12.86 -18.81 -3.13
N VAL A 164 -11.81 -19.48 -3.63
CA VAL A 164 -10.71 -18.84 -4.36
C VAL A 164 -11.17 -18.21 -5.67
N LYS A 165 -12.14 -18.83 -6.36
CA LYS A 165 -12.75 -18.27 -7.59
C LYS A 165 -13.54 -17.00 -7.29
N ILE A 166 -14.30 -16.99 -6.19
CA ILE A 166 -15.04 -15.81 -5.71
C ILE A 166 -14.07 -14.69 -5.32
N GLY A 167 -12.98 -15.03 -4.63
CA GLY A 167 -11.95 -14.07 -4.22
C GLY A 167 -12.28 -13.28 -2.94
N GLU A 168 -13.30 -13.69 -2.18
CA GLU A 168 -13.59 -13.11 -0.86
C GLU A 168 -12.61 -13.64 0.19
N TYR A 169 -11.86 -12.73 0.83
CA TYR A 169 -10.87 -13.06 1.85
C TYR A 169 -11.45 -13.90 3.00
N ASP A 170 -12.56 -13.44 3.61
CA ASP A 170 -13.17 -14.09 4.76
C ASP A 170 -13.64 -15.53 4.45
N LEU A 171 -14.17 -15.73 3.23
CA LEU A 171 -14.65 -17.04 2.80
C LEU A 171 -13.49 -18.02 2.54
N ILE A 172 -12.37 -17.52 1.99
CA ILE A 172 -11.15 -18.34 1.82
C ILE A 172 -10.59 -18.71 3.19
N CYS A 173 -10.51 -17.78 4.13
CA CYS A 173 -10.07 -18.03 5.51
C CYS A 173 -10.93 -19.12 6.18
N GLN A 174 -12.26 -18.99 6.10
CA GLN A 174 -13.19 -19.97 6.65
C GLN A 174 -12.94 -21.35 6.02
N CYS A 175 -12.84 -21.45 4.69
CA CYS A 175 -12.57 -22.71 4.01
C CYS A 175 -11.21 -23.32 4.43
N LEU A 176 -10.16 -22.51 4.55
CA LEU A 176 -8.85 -22.97 4.99
C LEU A 176 -8.91 -23.58 6.39
N GLU A 177 -9.52 -22.89 7.36
CA GLU A 177 -9.59 -23.35 8.75
C GLU A 177 -10.47 -24.59 8.94
N THR A 178 -11.41 -24.87 8.04
CA THR A 178 -12.20 -26.12 8.09
C THR A 178 -11.42 -27.37 7.67
N ILE A 179 -10.29 -27.23 6.97
CA ILE A 179 -9.52 -28.37 6.46
C ILE A 179 -8.69 -28.99 7.59
N HIS A 180 -8.79 -30.31 7.73
CA HIS A 180 -7.99 -31.05 8.71
C HIS A 180 -6.49 -30.99 8.39
N PHE A 181 -5.67 -30.86 9.44
CA PHE A 181 -4.21 -30.74 9.32
C PHE A 181 -3.55 -31.84 8.48
N LYS A 182 -4.07 -33.07 8.54
CA LYS A 182 -3.53 -34.24 7.81
C LYS A 182 -3.74 -34.13 6.30
N ASP A 183 -4.78 -33.42 5.89
CA ASP A 183 -5.23 -33.38 4.50
C ASP A 183 -4.60 -32.18 3.74
N ILE A 184 -3.98 -31.23 4.44
CA ILE A 184 -3.35 -30.03 3.87
C ILE A 184 -2.46 -30.37 2.67
N ARG A 185 -1.59 -31.38 2.81
CA ARG A 185 -0.66 -31.75 1.75
C ARG A 185 -1.39 -32.29 0.52
N PHE A 186 -2.42 -33.09 0.74
CA PHE A 186 -3.24 -33.64 -0.34
C PHE A 186 -3.96 -32.51 -1.09
N VAL A 187 -4.62 -31.62 -0.36
CA VAL A 187 -5.31 -30.46 -0.94
C VAL A 187 -4.33 -29.57 -1.71
N ALA A 188 -3.16 -29.27 -1.13
CA ALA A 188 -2.14 -28.44 -1.77
C ALA A 188 -1.65 -29.02 -3.11
N SER A 189 -1.57 -30.35 -3.24
CA SER A 189 -1.17 -31.02 -4.49
C SER A 189 -2.19 -30.82 -5.62
N MET A 190 -3.48 -30.75 -5.27
CA MET A 190 -4.61 -30.60 -6.20
C MET A 190 -4.81 -29.17 -6.69
N LEU A 191 -4.25 -28.17 -6.01
CA LEU A 191 -4.43 -26.77 -6.36
C LEU A 191 -3.77 -26.42 -7.71
N SER A 192 -4.39 -25.51 -8.46
CA SER A 192 -3.76 -24.85 -9.60
C SER A 192 -2.72 -23.82 -9.14
N THR A 193 -1.81 -23.41 -10.02
CA THR A 193 -0.81 -22.38 -9.68
C THR A 193 -1.46 -21.08 -9.26
N HIS A 194 -2.50 -20.65 -9.99
CA HIS A 194 -3.24 -19.42 -9.69
C HIS A 194 -3.94 -19.49 -8.31
N ALA A 195 -4.59 -20.62 -7.99
CA ALA A 195 -5.22 -20.79 -6.69
C ALA A 195 -4.18 -20.79 -5.55
N SER A 196 -3.02 -21.40 -5.80
CA SER A 196 -1.89 -21.43 -4.85
C SER A 196 -1.39 -20.03 -4.53
N ILE A 197 -1.25 -19.14 -5.52
CA ILE A 197 -0.81 -17.75 -5.31
C ILE A 197 -1.83 -16.99 -4.44
N LYS A 198 -3.12 -17.12 -4.74
CA LYS A 198 -4.19 -16.49 -3.94
C LYS A 198 -4.20 -16.98 -2.49
N ILE A 199 -4.10 -18.29 -2.28
CA ILE A 199 -4.06 -18.87 -0.94
C ILE A 199 -2.81 -18.41 -0.18
N LEU A 200 -1.64 -18.40 -0.84
CA LEU A 200 -0.42 -17.89 -0.21
C LEU A 200 -0.53 -16.41 0.19
N ASP A 201 -1.26 -15.58 -0.57
CA ASP A 201 -1.46 -14.17 -0.21
C ASP A 201 -2.32 -14.06 1.05
N VAL A 202 -3.43 -14.80 1.09
CA VAL A 202 -4.32 -14.88 2.27
C VAL A 202 -3.55 -15.37 3.50
N VAL A 203 -2.80 -16.47 3.35
CA VAL A 203 -1.98 -17.04 4.44
C VAL A 203 -0.90 -16.05 4.87
N SER A 204 -0.27 -15.31 3.95
CA SER A 204 0.72 -14.30 4.31
C SER A 204 0.13 -13.13 5.11
N GLU A 205 -1.14 -12.78 4.87
CA GLU A 205 -1.85 -11.77 5.66
C GLU A 205 -2.27 -12.29 7.04
N LEU A 206 -2.67 -13.55 7.12
CA LEU A 206 -2.96 -14.23 8.40
C LEU A 206 -1.70 -14.39 9.26
N LEU A 207 -0.54 -14.64 8.64
CA LEU A 207 0.73 -14.69 9.36
C LEU A 207 1.18 -13.30 9.86
N ASP A 208 0.90 -12.23 9.12
CA ASP A 208 1.22 -10.84 9.53
C ASP A 208 0.36 -10.39 10.72
N ASN A 209 -0.92 -10.79 10.76
CA ASN A 209 -1.90 -10.35 11.77
C ASN A 209 -1.82 -11.04 13.15
N SER A 210 -0.71 -11.70 13.49
CA SER A 210 -0.54 -12.47 14.74
C SER A 210 -1.67 -13.48 14.99
N THR A 211 -1.54 -14.65 14.38
CA THR A 211 -2.52 -15.74 14.53
C THR A 211 -2.08 -16.76 15.59
N PRO A 212 -3.03 -17.38 16.33
CA PRO A 212 -2.72 -18.47 17.25
C PRO A 212 -2.34 -19.77 16.54
N HIS A 213 -2.75 -19.94 15.28
CA HIS A 213 -2.56 -21.17 14.48
C HIS A 213 -1.29 -21.13 13.61
N LEU A 214 -0.14 -20.77 14.20
CA LEU A 214 1.11 -20.59 13.44
C LEU A 214 1.54 -21.85 12.67
N GLU A 215 1.58 -23.01 13.33
CA GLU A 215 1.98 -24.29 12.72
C GLU A 215 1.07 -24.66 11.53
N PHE A 216 -0.23 -24.39 11.65
CA PHE A 216 -1.21 -24.65 10.60
C PHE A 216 -0.89 -23.86 9.34
N TYR A 217 -0.72 -22.54 9.47
CA TYR A 217 -0.42 -21.65 8.35
C TYR A 217 0.98 -21.89 7.76
N LEU A 218 1.97 -22.21 8.59
CA LEU A 218 3.31 -22.60 8.10
C LEU A 218 3.27 -23.92 7.33
N THR A 219 2.45 -24.88 7.76
CA THR A 219 2.27 -26.16 7.07
C THR A 219 1.62 -25.96 5.70
N TRP A 220 0.64 -25.05 5.58
CA TRP A 220 0.08 -24.63 4.30
C TRP A 220 1.13 -24.00 3.37
N CYS A 221 1.86 -22.99 3.87
CA CYS A 221 2.95 -22.37 3.11
C CYS A 221 3.97 -23.40 2.62
N ASN A 222 4.44 -24.27 3.52
CA ASN A 222 5.43 -25.29 3.19
C ASN A 222 4.88 -26.29 2.15
N SER A 223 3.66 -26.80 2.35
CA SER A 223 3.05 -27.78 1.44
C SER A 223 2.87 -27.21 0.04
N ILE A 224 2.38 -25.96 -0.08
CA ILE A 224 2.19 -25.31 -1.38
C ILE A 224 3.54 -25.04 -2.05
N LEU A 225 4.51 -24.50 -1.32
CA LEU A 225 5.84 -24.17 -1.88
C LEU A 225 6.61 -25.44 -2.30
N MET A 226 6.47 -26.55 -1.58
CA MET A 226 7.12 -27.82 -1.93
C MET A 226 6.49 -28.47 -3.17
N GLU A 227 5.16 -28.48 -3.27
CA GLU A 227 4.47 -29.11 -4.41
C GLU A 227 4.52 -28.24 -5.69
N LYS A 228 4.37 -26.91 -5.57
CA LYS A 228 4.23 -25.99 -6.71
C LYS A 228 5.43 -25.06 -6.91
N GLY A 229 6.47 -25.13 -6.09
CA GLY A 229 7.59 -24.17 -6.12
C GLY A 229 8.29 -24.05 -7.48
N LEU A 230 8.45 -25.15 -8.21
CA LEU A 230 9.07 -25.12 -9.54
C LEU A 230 8.16 -24.48 -10.60
N GLN A 231 6.85 -24.72 -10.51
CA GLN A 231 5.85 -24.11 -11.39
C GLN A 231 5.76 -22.60 -11.11
N LEU A 232 5.70 -22.21 -9.84
CA LEU A 232 5.74 -20.82 -9.40
C LEU A 232 7.00 -20.12 -9.91
N LYS A 233 8.17 -20.74 -9.79
CA LYS A 233 9.44 -20.18 -10.30
C LYS A 233 9.43 -19.97 -11.81
N ASN A 234 8.80 -20.86 -12.58
CA ASN A 234 8.70 -20.71 -14.03
C ASN A 234 7.68 -19.62 -14.40
N GLU A 235 6.55 -19.53 -13.70
CA GLU A 235 5.53 -18.49 -13.90
C GLU A 235 5.99 -17.08 -13.48
N VAL A 236 6.98 -16.97 -12.58
CA VAL A 236 7.68 -15.69 -12.30
C VAL A 236 8.25 -15.08 -13.58
N SER A 237 8.55 -15.85 -14.63
CA SER A 237 8.98 -15.28 -15.91
C SER A 237 7.86 -14.56 -16.69
N LEU A 238 6.58 -14.79 -16.34
CA LEU A 238 5.40 -14.27 -17.03
C LEU A 238 4.59 -13.27 -16.17
N GLN A 239 4.53 -13.46 -14.84
CA GLN A 239 3.84 -12.58 -13.88
C GLN A 239 4.81 -12.14 -12.76
N THR A 240 5.91 -11.52 -13.17
CA THR A 240 7.13 -11.36 -12.38
C THR A 240 6.95 -10.55 -11.09
N GLY A 241 5.98 -9.64 -11.06
CA GLY A 241 5.83 -8.71 -9.94
C GLY A 241 5.20 -9.32 -8.68
N LYS A 242 3.92 -9.67 -8.79
CA LYS A 242 3.07 -10.06 -7.65
C LYS A 242 3.62 -11.23 -6.83
N LEU A 243 4.29 -12.18 -7.49
CA LEU A 243 4.83 -13.36 -6.82
C LEU A 243 6.07 -13.02 -5.97
N ILE A 244 6.94 -12.14 -6.48
CA ILE A 244 8.17 -11.74 -5.75
C ILE A 244 7.82 -10.93 -4.51
N SER A 245 6.87 -10.00 -4.63
CA SER A 245 6.38 -9.21 -3.48
C SER A 245 5.72 -10.10 -2.43
N LEU A 246 4.95 -11.11 -2.84
CA LEU A 246 4.34 -12.12 -1.97
C LEU A 246 5.38 -13.00 -1.26
N VAL A 247 6.38 -13.52 -1.98
CA VAL A 247 7.45 -14.33 -1.37
C VAL A 247 8.25 -13.51 -0.36
N ARG A 248 8.52 -12.23 -0.66
CA ARG A 248 9.17 -11.32 0.31
C ARG A 248 8.30 -11.07 1.53
N LYS A 249 6.98 -10.93 1.36
CA LYS A 249 6.03 -10.79 2.48
C LYS A 249 6.06 -12.04 3.37
N ILE A 250 5.99 -13.23 2.79
CA ILE A 250 6.08 -14.50 3.52
C ILE A 250 7.43 -14.62 4.24
N GLN A 251 8.54 -14.34 3.56
CA GLN A 251 9.89 -14.38 4.16
C GLN A 251 10.00 -13.43 5.36
N LYS A 252 9.47 -12.20 5.24
CA LYS A 252 9.43 -11.23 6.34
C LYS A 252 8.62 -11.77 7.53
N CYS A 253 7.45 -12.35 7.28
CA CYS A 253 6.59 -12.91 8.33
C CYS A 253 7.26 -14.09 9.04
N ILE A 254 7.87 -15.01 8.28
CA ILE A 254 8.58 -16.16 8.84
C ILE A 254 9.75 -15.70 9.71
N ASN A 255 10.57 -14.75 9.25
CA ASN A 255 11.68 -14.21 10.03
C ASN A 255 11.18 -13.56 11.33
N PHE A 256 10.09 -12.78 11.25
CA PHE A 256 9.49 -12.16 12.43
C PHE A 256 9.03 -13.21 13.46
N HIS A 257 8.35 -14.27 13.03
CA HIS A 257 7.92 -15.34 13.93
C HIS A 257 9.09 -16.17 14.45
N LEU A 258 10.13 -16.39 13.64
CA LEU A 258 11.36 -17.08 14.06
C LEU A 258 12.07 -16.30 15.17
N ASP A 259 12.19 -14.99 15.04
CA ASP A 259 12.82 -14.13 16.05
C ASP A 259 12.01 -14.10 17.35
N ASN A 260 10.68 -14.10 17.27
CA ASN A 260 9.80 -14.05 18.44
C ASN A 260 9.72 -15.40 19.18
N VAL A 261 9.59 -16.50 18.44
CA VAL A 261 9.49 -17.85 19.02
C VAL A 261 10.87 -18.34 19.48
N GLY A 262 11.94 -17.98 18.77
CA GLY A 262 13.31 -18.34 19.16
C GLY A 262 13.82 -17.66 20.44
N GLN A 263 13.10 -16.63 20.93
CA GLN A 263 13.40 -15.95 22.20
C GLN A 263 12.65 -16.55 23.41
N LEU A 264 11.69 -17.47 23.19
CA LEU A 264 10.98 -18.21 24.23
C LEU A 264 11.73 -19.49 24.62
#